data_AF-A0A952FW15-F1
#
_entry.id   AF-A0A952FW15-F1
#
_cell.length_a   1.000
_cell.length_b   1.000
_cell.length_c   1.000
_cell.angle_alpha   90.00
_cell.angle_beta   90.00
_cell.angle_gamma   90.00
#
_symmetry.space_group_name_H-M   'P 1'
#
loop_
_entity.id
_entity.type
_entity.pdbx_description
1 polymer ?
#
loop_
_entity_poly.entity_id
_entity_poly.type
_entity_poly.pdbx_seq_one_letter_code
_entity_poly.pdbx_strand_id
1 'polypeptide(L)' 'YAIQIARDWNVPDSGSGFVTRFEVEKAFLDAYPVQTVGGRQHSEYWIPAEDLDDFNAAIVGTIEVTHKFP' A
#
# COMPACT_ATOMS: atom_id res chain seq x y z
N TYR A 1 8.01 -1.56 6.23
CA TYR A 1 6.63 -1.71 6.74
C TYR A 1 5.82 -2.68 5.88
N ALA A 2 5.59 -2.42 4.58
CA ALA A 2 4.82 -3.34 3.71
C ALA A 2 5.33 -4.80 3.72
N ILE A 3 6.65 -5.00 3.75
CA ILE A 3 7.29 -6.33 3.94
C ILE A 3 6.92 -6.98 5.27
N GLN A 4 6.91 -6.19 6.35
CA GLN A 4 6.61 -6.69 7.69
C GLN A 4 5.14 -7.14 7.78
N ILE A 5 4.20 -6.35 7.24
CA ILE A 5 2.79 -6.76 7.14
C ILE A 5 2.66 -8.05 6.32
N ALA A 6 3.26 -8.08 5.12
CA ALA A 6 3.11 -9.22 4.22
C ALA A 6 3.69 -10.51 4.85
N ARG A 7 4.89 -10.43 5.44
CA ARG A 7 5.58 -11.59 6.02
C ARG A 7 5.00 -12.03 7.35
N ASP A 8 4.72 -11.09 8.25
CA ASP A 8 4.45 -11.43 9.65
C ASP A 8 2.95 -11.56 9.92
N TRP A 9 2.08 -10.97 9.10
CA TRP A 9 0.62 -10.99 9.31
C TRP A 9 -0.15 -11.73 8.20
N ASN A 10 0.12 -11.44 6.91
CA ASN A 10 -0.68 -12.04 5.82
C ASN A 10 -0.29 -13.50 5.55
N VAL A 11 1.01 -13.79 5.41
CA VAL A 11 1.50 -15.15 5.10
C VAL A 11 0.99 -16.22 6.07
N PRO A 12 0.99 -16.02 7.41
CA PRO A 12 0.45 -17.00 8.34
C PRO A 12 -1.03 -17.35 8.11
N ASP A 13 -1.82 -16.44 7.53
CA ASP A 13 -3.27 -16.60 7.34
C ASP A 13 -3.63 -17.07 5.92
N SER A 14 -2.95 -16.56 4.89
CA SER A 14 -3.24 -16.83 3.47
C SER A 14 -2.31 -17.85 2.80
N GLY A 15 -1.20 -18.24 3.44
CA GLY A 15 -0.19 -19.14 2.89
C GLY A 15 0.64 -18.56 1.75
N SER A 16 0.53 -17.25 1.46
CA SER A 16 1.45 -16.52 0.59
C SER A 16 1.24 -15.00 0.74
N GLY A 17 2.32 -14.23 0.58
CA GLY A 17 2.28 -12.77 0.69
C GLY A 17 3.08 -12.07 -0.39
N PHE A 18 2.56 -10.94 -0.88
CA PHE A 18 3.18 -10.15 -1.95
C PHE A 18 3.32 -8.70 -1.51
N VAL A 19 4.44 -8.08 -1.85
CA VAL A 19 4.62 -6.62 -1.69
C VAL A 19 4.72 -6.00 -3.06
N THR A 20 3.75 -5.16 -3.39
CA THR A 20 3.72 -4.41 -4.65
C THR A 20 4.23 -2.99 -4.45
N ARG A 21 4.92 -2.48 -5.47
CA ARG A 21 5.30 -1.08 -5.61
C ARG A 21 4.67 -0.53 -6.88
N PHE A 22 4.11 0.66 -6.79
CA PHE A 22 3.56 1.39 -7.92
C PHE A 22 3.65 2.89 -7.63
N GLU A 23 3.54 3.69 -8.67
CA GLU A 23 3.54 5.15 -8.58
C GLU A 23 2.09 5.65 -8.63
N VAL A 24 1.82 6.73 -7.92
CA VAL A 24 0.50 7.39 -7.90
C VAL A 24 0.73 8.87 -8.16
N GLU A 25 -0.17 9.50 -8.89
CA GLU A 25 -0.13 10.94 -9.10
C GLU A 25 -0.11 11.68 -7.75
N LYS A 26 0.91 12.51 -7.54
CA LYS A 26 1.05 13.28 -6.31
C LYS A 26 -0.15 14.20 -6.06
N ALA A 27 -0.70 14.80 -7.12
CA ALA A 27 -1.85 15.70 -7.03
C ALA A 27 -3.08 15.00 -6.45
N PHE A 28 -3.27 13.71 -6.73
CA PHE A 28 -4.32 12.90 -6.10
C PHE A 28 -4.01 12.70 -4.60
N LEU A 29 -2.78 12.28 -4.27
CA LEU A 29 -2.39 12.00 -2.88
C LEU A 29 -2.38 13.23 -1.98
N ASP A 30 -2.12 14.43 -2.52
CA ASP A 30 -2.12 15.68 -1.76
C ASP A 30 -3.48 16.01 -1.13
N ALA A 31 -4.57 15.37 -1.60
CA ALA A 31 -5.91 15.48 -1.00
C ALA A 31 -6.06 14.67 0.31
N TYR A 32 -5.14 13.74 0.60
CA TYR A 32 -5.26 12.81 1.72
C TYR A 32 -4.15 13.04 2.76
N PRO A 33 -4.49 13.17 4.06
CA PRO A 33 -3.49 13.33 5.10
C PRO A 33 -2.72 12.02 5.34
N VAL A 34 -1.39 12.13 5.44
CA VAL A 34 -0.53 11.02 5.87
C VAL A 34 -0.80 10.70 7.33
N GLN A 35 -1.15 9.45 7.61
CA GLN A 35 -1.32 8.91 8.95
C GLN A 35 -0.03 8.25 9.41
N THR A 36 0.28 8.32 10.71
CA THR A 36 1.39 7.57 11.31
C THR A 36 0.82 6.56 12.30
N VAL A 37 0.98 5.26 12.02
CA VAL A 37 0.41 4.17 12.83
C VAL A 37 1.51 3.28 13.40
N GLY A 38 1.26 2.62 14.54
CA GLY A 38 2.20 1.61 15.07
C GLY A 38 3.59 2.13 15.52
N GLY A 39 3.71 3.40 15.85
CA GLY A 39 4.98 4.06 16.21
C GLY A 39 5.50 4.99 15.10
N ARG A 40 6.55 5.78 15.38
CA ARG A 40 7.06 6.86 14.50
C ARG A 40 7.57 6.42 13.11
N GLN A 41 7.49 5.14 12.75
CA GLN A 41 8.19 4.59 11.59
C GLN A 41 7.27 4.09 10.46
N HIS A 42 5.94 4.19 10.61
CA HIS A 42 5.02 3.69 9.58
C HIS A 42 4.03 4.78 9.18
N SER A 43 4.24 5.30 7.98
CA SER A 43 3.37 6.29 7.35
C SER A 43 2.46 5.61 6.34
N GLU A 44 1.18 5.96 6.36
CA GLU A 44 0.15 5.41 5.47
C GLU A 44 -0.76 6.51 4.93
N TYR A 45 -1.26 6.35 3.71
CA TYR A 45 -2.43 7.08 3.23
C TYR A 45 -3.66 6.24 3.46
N TRP A 46 -4.72 6.84 4.01
CA TRP A 46 -6.00 6.19 4.18
C TRP A 46 -6.95 6.70 3.10
N ILE A 47 -7.15 5.89 2.07
CA ILE A 47 -8.05 6.19 0.95
C ILE A 47 -9.43 5.61 1.29
N PRO A 48 -10.49 6.42 1.30
CA PRO A 48 -11.86 5.94 1.47
C PRO A 48 -12.23 4.91 0.40
N ALA A 49 -13.15 4.00 0.74
CA ALA A 49 -13.55 2.93 -0.17
C ALA A 49 -14.27 3.48 -1.42
N GLU A 50 -15.00 4.58 -1.26
CA GLU A 50 -15.68 5.31 -2.33
C GLU A 50 -14.71 5.95 -3.35
N ASP A 51 -13.48 6.26 -2.94
CA ASP A 51 -12.48 6.92 -3.79
C ASP A 51 -11.53 5.91 -4.48
N LEU A 52 -11.79 4.60 -4.33
CA LEU A 52 -10.91 3.56 -4.88
C LEU A 52 -10.83 3.57 -6.40
N ASP A 53 -11.92 3.90 -7.10
CA ASP A 53 -11.92 3.98 -8.56
C ASP A 53 -11.01 5.12 -9.04
N ASP A 54 -11.09 6.28 -8.39
CA ASP A 54 -10.24 7.43 -8.68
C ASP A 54 -8.77 7.16 -8.27
N PHE A 55 -8.54 6.47 -7.16
CA PHE A 55 -7.20 6.05 -6.76
C PHE A 55 -6.57 5.12 -7.79
N ASN A 56 -7.32 4.12 -8.27
CA ASN A 56 -6.86 3.20 -9.31
C ASN A 56 -6.55 3.93 -10.62
N ALA A 57 -7.37 4.93 -10.99
CA ALA A 57 -7.12 5.78 -12.14
C ALA A 57 -5.87 6.65 -11.98
N ALA A 58 -5.53 7.04 -10.75
CA ALA A 58 -4.33 7.81 -10.43
C ALA A 58 -3.04 6.96 -10.32
N ILE A 59 -3.11 5.64 -10.40
CA ILE A 59 -1.92 4.78 -10.49
C ILE A 59 -1.28 4.98 -11.87
N VAL A 60 0.00 5.31 -11.87
CA VAL A 60 0.78 5.57 -13.08
C VAL A 60 1.88 4.52 -13.25
N GLY A 61 2.17 4.20 -14.52
CA GLY A 61 3.21 3.22 -14.85
C GLY A 61 2.80 1.78 -14.53
N THR A 62 3.74 1.00 -14.01
CA THR A 62 3.57 -0.43 -13.77
C THR A 62 3.48 -0.76 -12.29
N ILE A 63 2.63 -1.74 -11.96
CA ILE A 63 2.60 -2.36 -10.64
C ILE A 63 3.63 -3.49 -10.62
N GLU A 64 4.63 -3.38 -9.76
CA GLU A 64 5.73 -4.31 -9.65
C GLU A 64 5.65 -5.09 -8.35
N VAL A 65 5.81 -6.42 -8.42
CA VAL A 65 6.02 -7.22 -7.20
C VAL A 65 7.48 -7.11 -6.79
N THR A 66 7.74 -6.48 -5.65
CA THR A 66 9.10 -6.31 -5.11
C THR A 66 9.51 -7.44 -4.18
N HIS A 67 8.56 -8.07 -3.50
CA HIS A 67 8.80 -9.20 -2.60
C HIS A 67 7.69 -10.23 -2.69
N LYS A 68 8.07 -11.50 -2.52
CA LYS A 68 7.17 -12.65 -2.44
C LYS A 68 7.55 -13.48 -1.23
N PHE A 69 6.57 -13.90 -0.47
CA PHE A 69 6.72 -14.78 0.69
C PHE A 69 5.87 -16.03 0.46
N PRO A 70 6.43 -17.23 0.71
CA PRO A 70 5.72 -18.50 0.62
C PRO A 70 4.79 -18.73 1.82
#